data_AF-A0A3D5BC72-F1
#
_entry.id   AF-A0A3D5BC72-F1
#
_cell.length_a   1.000
_cell.length_b   1.000
_cell.length_c   1.000
_cell.angle_alpha   90.00
_cell.angle_beta   90.00
_cell.angle_gamma   90.00
#
_symmetry.space_group_name_H-M   'P 1'
#
loop_
_entity.id
_entity.type
_entity.pdbx_description
1 polymer ?
#
loop_
_entity_poly.entity_id
_entity_poly.type
_entity_poly.pdbx_seq_one_letter_code
_entity_poly.pdbx_strand_id
1 'polypeptide(L)'
;MIKKAIFVVFFGVAGLNTSLAQAFQVDEGNGAFDAKEENLVLKQEDTANVNHLNSPYFTTPDVFESISNENLTILSHYPTFQQTTEYSCGPAAALTVLEYYGKKGLTEKELIEKTGASFETGTSVKGIANYFLGLGWNVQTNLDKWQPFEDYEPFANFVQEQLKFGHPIMVENVFMGGHWRVIIG
;
A
#
# COMPACT_ATOMS: atom_id res chain seq x y z
N MET A 1 -0.89 26.77 -1.76
CA MET A 1 -0.17 25.48 -1.86
C MET A 1 -1.03 24.43 -1.17
N ILE A 2 -1.54 23.45 -1.91
CA ILE A 2 -2.26 22.31 -1.33
C ILE A 2 -1.21 21.48 -0.58
N LYS A 3 -1.35 21.38 0.75
CA LYS A 3 -0.42 20.59 1.58
C LYS A 3 -0.62 19.12 1.24
N LYS A 4 0.45 18.42 0.85
CA LYS A 4 0.41 16.96 0.60
C LYS A 4 0.18 16.26 1.93
N ALA A 5 -0.99 15.61 2.06
CA ALA A 5 -1.36 14.85 3.24
C ALA A 5 -1.19 13.35 2.95
N ILE A 6 -0.51 12.63 3.84
CA ILE A 6 -0.50 11.17 3.84
C ILE A 6 -1.07 10.70 5.16
N PHE A 7 -1.94 9.70 5.07
CA PHE A 7 -2.46 8.97 6.19
C PHE A 7 -1.85 7.59 6.21
N VAL A 8 -1.25 7.22 7.33
CA VAL A 8 -0.69 5.90 7.57
C VAL A 8 -1.51 5.22 8.65
N VAL A 9 -2.32 4.24 8.24
CA VAL A 9 -3.24 3.53 9.13
C VAL A 9 -2.67 2.16 9.46
N PHE A 10 -2.58 1.87 10.76
CA PHE A 10 -2.10 0.62 11.31
C PHE A 10 -3.26 -0.17 11.93
N PHE A 11 -3.40 -1.44 11.56
CA PHE A 11 -4.27 -2.39 12.25
C PHE A 11 -3.42 -3.45 12.96
N GLY A 12 -3.27 -3.30 14.28
CA GLY A 12 -2.58 -4.25 15.16
C GLY A 12 -3.52 -5.30 15.75
N VAL A 13 -2.95 -6.38 16.29
CA VAL A 13 -3.69 -7.52 16.87
C VAL A 13 -4.48 -7.13 18.13
N ALA A 14 -4.08 -6.09 18.86
CA ALA A 14 -4.78 -5.60 20.04
C ALA A 14 -5.75 -4.47 19.64
N GLY A 15 -7.02 -4.83 19.42
CA GLY A 15 -8.11 -3.85 19.24
C GLY A 15 -9.06 -4.10 18.06
N LEU A 16 -8.83 -5.14 17.25
CA LEU A 16 -9.76 -5.49 16.18
C LEU A 16 -10.99 -6.22 16.74
N ASN A 17 -12.16 -5.58 16.66
CA ASN A 17 -13.41 -6.32 16.55
C ASN A 17 -13.31 -7.25 15.33
N THR A 18 -13.77 -8.50 15.48
CA THR A 18 -13.59 -9.57 14.48
C THR A 18 -14.10 -9.20 13.08
N SER A 19 -15.07 -8.29 12.96
CA SER A 19 -15.63 -7.82 11.70
C SER A 19 -14.66 -6.99 10.84
N LEU A 20 -13.84 -6.14 11.45
CA LEU A 20 -12.85 -5.31 10.74
C LEU A 20 -11.68 -6.16 10.24
N ALA A 21 -11.20 -7.10 11.05
CA ALA A 21 -10.13 -8.01 10.65
C ALA A 21 -10.55 -8.87 9.44
N GLN A 22 -11.82 -9.29 9.41
CA GLN A 22 -12.38 -10.13 8.35
C GLN A 22 -12.54 -9.39 7.01
N ALA A 23 -12.90 -8.11 7.02
CA ALA A 23 -13.06 -7.30 5.81
C ALA A 23 -11.73 -7.06 5.04
N PHE A 24 -10.59 -7.25 5.71
CA PHE A 24 -9.25 -7.17 5.13
C PHE A 24 -8.62 -8.53 4.83
N GLN A 25 -9.33 -9.64 5.05
CA GLN A 25 -8.87 -10.97 4.66
C GLN A 25 -8.86 -11.06 3.14
N VAL A 26 -7.67 -11.19 2.57
CA VAL A 26 -7.48 -11.74 1.24
C VAL A 26 -7.22 -13.22 1.45
N ASP A 27 -7.88 -14.09 0.68
CA ASP A 27 -7.58 -15.52 0.65
C ASP A 27 -6.18 -15.71 0.04
N GLU A 28 -5.16 -15.63 0.89
CA GLU A 28 -3.78 -15.93 0.51
C GLU A 28 -3.67 -17.45 0.42
N GLY A 29 -3.81 -17.97 -0.79
CA GLY A 29 -3.59 -19.39 -1.08
C GLY A 29 -2.26 -19.84 -0.47
N ASN A 30 -2.31 -20.87 0.38
CA ASN A 30 -1.18 -21.44 1.10
C ASN A 30 -0.14 -22.09 0.15
N GLY A 31 0.70 -21.27 -0.47
CA GLY A 31 1.91 -21.70 -1.17
C GLY A 31 3.13 -21.21 -0.42
N ALA A 32 3.64 -21.99 0.54
CA ALA A 32 4.93 -21.71 1.16
C ALA A 32 6.03 -21.84 0.09
N PHE A 33 6.64 -20.71 -0.28
CA PHE A 33 7.89 -20.70 -1.04
C PHE A 33 9.05 -20.47 -0.06
N ASP A 34 9.94 -21.47 0.04
CA ASP A 34 11.21 -21.36 0.74
C ASP A 34 12.20 -20.67 -0.21
N ALA A 35 12.27 -19.33 -0.15
CA ALA A 35 13.23 -18.55 -0.91
C ALA A 35 14.52 -18.38 -0.09
N LYS A 36 15.47 -19.29 -0.29
CA LYS A 36 16.87 -18.96 -0.03
C LYS A 36 17.30 -17.87 -1.02
N GLU A 37 18.03 -16.86 -0.54
CA GLU A 37 18.65 -15.82 -1.37
C GLU A 37 19.55 -16.45 -2.45
N GLU A 38 18.95 -16.81 -3.58
CA GLU A 38 19.64 -16.93 -4.85
C GLU A 38 19.16 -15.76 -5.72
N ASN A 39 20.13 -15.07 -6.33
CA ASN A 39 19.93 -13.93 -7.22
C ASN A 39 18.94 -14.25 -8.35
N LEU A 40 17.64 -14.14 -8.08
CA LEU A 40 16.58 -14.17 -9.06
C LEU A 40 16.49 -12.77 -9.66
N VAL A 41 17.44 -12.46 -10.54
CA VAL A 41 17.18 -11.49 -11.60
C VAL A 41 16.11 -12.13 -12.47
N LEU A 42 14.85 -11.74 -12.25
CA LEU A 42 13.76 -12.11 -13.15
C LEU A 42 14.17 -11.69 -14.54
N LYS A 43 14.51 -12.67 -15.38
CA LYS A 43 14.64 -12.44 -16.81
C LYS A 43 13.28 -11.94 -17.25
N GLN A 44 13.27 -10.81 -17.97
CA GLN A 44 12.08 -10.26 -18.59
C GLN A 44 11.65 -11.22 -19.71
N GLU A 45 11.08 -12.36 -19.31
CA GLU A 45 10.45 -13.31 -20.22
C GLU A 45 9.12 -12.73 -20.70
N ASP A 46 8.70 -13.21 -21.86
CA ASP A 46 7.60 -12.70 -22.70
C ASP A 46 6.30 -12.49 -21.89
N THR A 47 6.14 -11.28 -21.36
CA THR A 47 5.11 -10.90 -20.37
C THR A 47 3.67 -11.18 -20.82
N ALA A 48 3.45 -11.34 -22.13
CA ALA A 48 2.14 -11.64 -22.70
C ALA A 48 1.60 -13.03 -22.33
N ASN A 49 2.47 -14.05 -22.20
CA ASN A 49 2.03 -15.40 -21.83
C ASN A 49 1.85 -15.59 -20.32
N VAL A 50 2.56 -14.80 -19.50
CA VAL A 50 2.46 -14.84 -18.04
C VAL A 50 1.26 -14.04 -17.53
N ASN A 51 0.95 -12.89 -18.15
CA ASN A 51 -0.12 -11.99 -17.68
C ASN A 51 -1.54 -12.44 -18.05
N HIS A 52 -1.72 -13.66 -18.57
CA HIS A 52 -3.04 -14.25 -18.84
C HIS A 52 -4.03 -13.27 -19.53
N LEU A 53 -3.56 -12.47 -20.49
CA LEU A 53 -4.27 -11.29 -21.02
C LEU A 53 -5.71 -11.53 -21.54
N ASN A 54 -6.02 -12.77 -21.92
CA ASN A 54 -7.34 -13.18 -22.42
C ASN A 54 -8.07 -14.13 -21.47
N SER A 55 -7.65 -14.23 -20.21
CA SER A 55 -8.26 -15.13 -19.23
C SER A 55 -9.58 -14.55 -18.74
N PRO A 56 -10.69 -15.30 -18.83
CA PRO A 56 -11.93 -14.91 -18.16
C PRO A 56 -11.83 -14.97 -16.63
N TYR A 57 -10.76 -15.60 -16.09
CA TYR A 57 -10.52 -15.76 -14.66
C TYR A 57 -9.51 -14.78 -14.10
N PHE A 58 -8.58 -14.27 -14.92
CA PHE A 58 -7.51 -13.37 -14.51
C PHE A 58 -7.55 -12.10 -15.36
N THR A 59 -8.51 -11.23 -15.05
CA THR A 59 -8.61 -9.90 -15.68
C THR A 59 -7.67 -8.92 -14.98
N THR A 60 -7.02 -8.07 -15.75
CA THR A 60 -6.21 -6.96 -15.23
C THR A 60 -7.02 -5.67 -15.36
N PRO A 61 -7.75 -5.23 -14.32
CA PRO A 61 -8.49 -3.97 -14.38
C PRO A 61 -7.50 -2.81 -14.61
N ASP A 62 -7.83 -1.93 -15.55
CA ASP A 62 -7.07 -0.71 -15.78
C ASP A 62 -7.42 0.33 -14.72
N VAL A 63 -6.77 0.19 -13.57
CA VAL A 63 -6.92 1.11 -12.44
C VAL A 63 -6.29 2.48 -12.71
N PHE A 64 -5.37 2.58 -13.67
CA PHE A 64 -4.68 3.84 -13.98
C PHE A 64 -5.62 4.82 -14.70
N GLU A 65 -6.34 4.35 -15.72
CA GLU A 65 -7.31 5.16 -16.47
C GLU A 65 -8.69 5.25 -15.79
N SER A 66 -8.85 4.64 -14.60
CA SER A 66 -10.12 4.64 -13.87
C SER A 66 -10.50 6.04 -13.36
N ILE A 67 -11.77 6.40 -13.50
CA ILE A 67 -12.32 7.70 -13.11
C ILE A 67 -13.46 7.51 -12.11
N SER A 68 -13.49 8.35 -11.07
CA SER A 68 -14.58 8.38 -10.09
C SER A 68 -15.95 8.58 -10.75
N ASN A 69 -16.97 7.90 -10.23
CA ASN A 69 -18.37 8.04 -10.63
C ASN A 69 -19.30 7.99 -9.41
N GLU A 70 -20.61 7.91 -9.63
CA GLU A 70 -21.60 7.89 -8.53
C GLU A 70 -21.50 6.67 -7.59
N ASN A 71 -20.88 5.57 -8.05
CA ASN A 71 -20.77 4.29 -7.34
C ASN A 71 -19.34 3.96 -6.87
N LEU A 72 -18.32 4.64 -7.41
CA LEU A 72 -16.91 4.39 -7.12
C LEU A 72 -16.16 5.71 -6.97
N THR A 73 -15.56 5.94 -5.81
CA THR A 73 -14.56 6.99 -5.60
C THR A 73 -13.18 6.38 -5.84
N ILE A 74 -12.41 6.88 -6.80
CA ILE A 74 -11.05 6.40 -7.10
C ILE A 74 -10.13 7.56 -7.49
N LEU A 75 -8.86 7.47 -7.09
CA LEU A 75 -7.79 8.36 -7.53
C LEU A 75 -7.35 8.01 -8.95
N SER A 76 -7.74 8.83 -9.93
CA SER A 76 -7.34 8.64 -11.33
C SER A 76 -5.84 8.86 -11.54
N HIS A 77 -5.28 8.14 -12.52
CA HIS A 77 -3.87 8.17 -12.89
C HIS A 77 -2.94 7.84 -11.72
N TYR A 78 -3.39 6.99 -10.79
CA TYR A 78 -2.56 6.50 -9.70
C TYR A 78 -1.57 5.45 -10.23
N PRO A 79 -0.24 5.64 -10.09
CA PRO A 79 0.75 4.73 -10.64
C PRO A 79 0.77 3.40 -9.88
N THR A 80 0.91 2.30 -10.62
CA THR A 80 1.03 0.95 -10.05
C THR A 80 2.48 0.49 -10.07
N PHE A 81 2.90 -0.20 -9.01
CA PHE A 81 4.23 -0.79 -8.91
C PHE A 81 4.14 -2.15 -8.22
N GLN A 82 4.76 -3.18 -8.80
CA GLN A 82 4.87 -4.50 -8.20
C GLN A 82 6.13 -4.54 -7.33
N GLN A 83 5.99 -4.88 -6.05
CA GLN A 83 7.14 -5.02 -5.15
C GLN A 83 8.16 -6.03 -5.71
N THR A 84 9.45 -5.78 -5.51
CA THR A 84 10.51 -6.65 -6.05
C THR A 84 11.15 -7.57 -5.02
N THR A 85 10.89 -7.38 -3.73
CA THR A 85 11.36 -8.29 -2.66
C THR A 85 10.24 -8.65 -1.71
N GLU A 86 10.42 -9.70 -0.89
CA GLU A 86 9.42 -10.18 0.06
C GLU A 86 9.14 -9.19 1.21
N TYR A 87 10.08 -8.28 1.48
CA TYR A 87 10.05 -7.40 2.65
C TYR A 87 9.89 -5.90 2.29
N SER A 88 9.80 -5.57 1.00
CA SER A 88 9.76 -4.20 0.49
C SER A 88 8.36 -3.66 0.23
N CYS A 89 7.30 -4.33 0.69
CA CYS A 89 5.91 -3.90 0.49
C CYS A 89 5.67 -2.43 0.95
N GLY A 90 6.26 -2.00 2.07
CA GLY A 90 6.19 -0.61 2.54
C GLY A 90 6.88 0.39 1.58
N PRO A 91 8.17 0.18 1.23
CA PRO A 91 8.88 0.95 0.21
C PRO A 91 8.16 1.00 -1.15
N ALA A 92 7.62 -0.12 -1.63
CA ALA A 92 6.84 -0.21 -2.86
C ALA A 92 5.57 0.65 -2.78
N ALA A 93 4.81 0.53 -1.68
CA ALA A 93 3.63 1.37 -1.44
C ALA A 93 4.01 2.86 -1.40
N ALA A 94 5.08 3.22 -0.67
CA ALA A 94 5.56 4.59 -0.60
C ALA A 94 5.99 5.14 -1.97
N LEU A 95 6.61 4.31 -2.81
CA LEU A 95 7.01 4.68 -4.17
C LEU A 95 5.82 5.17 -4.99
N THR A 96 4.72 4.42 -5.00
CA THR A 96 3.52 4.80 -5.74
C THR A 96 2.91 6.12 -5.24
N VAL A 97 2.91 6.35 -3.93
CA VAL A 97 2.42 7.61 -3.34
C VAL A 97 3.30 8.79 -3.76
N LEU A 98 4.62 8.61 -3.74
CA LEU A 98 5.57 9.64 -4.17
C LEU A 98 5.34 10.00 -5.64
N GLU A 99 5.22 9.00 -6.51
CA GLU A 99 4.98 9.19 -7.93
C GLU A 99 3.62 9.85 -8.21
N TYR A 100 2.56 9.44 -7.52
CA TYR A 100 1.23 10.06 -7.60
C TYR A 100 1.30 11.56 -7.28
N TYR A 101 2.07 11.93 -6.26
CA TYR A 101 2.32 13.33 -5.90
C TYR A 101 3.42 14.01 -6.74
N GLY A 102 3.83 13.41 -7.85
CA GLY A 102 4.77 13.96 -8.84
C GLY A 102 6.24 13.88 -8.45
N LYS A 103 6.60 13.19 -7.37
CA LYS A 103 7.99 12.99 -6.93
C LYS A 103 8.55 11.71 -7.57
N LYS A 104 9.13 11.86 -8.76
CA LYS A 104 9.67 10.76 -9.57
C LYS A 104 11.18 10.56 -9.37
N GLY A 105 11.70 9.42 -9.83
CA GLY A 105 13.13 9.13 -9.93
C GLY A 105 13.74 8.45 -8.69
N LEU A 106 12.91 8.06 -7.72
CA LEU A 106 13.33 7.17 -6.63
C LEU A 106 13.10 5.73 -7.03
N THR A 107 13.96 4.84 -6.55
CA THR A 107 13.80 3.39 -6.69
C THR A 107 13.28 2.78 -5.39
N GLU A 108 12.65 1.60 -5.49
CA GLU A 108 12.26 0.81 -4.32
C GLU A 108 13.47 0.51 -3.41
N LYS A 109 14.64 0.21 -3.99
CA LYS A 109 15.88 -0.02 -3.25
C LYS A 109 16.31 1.19 -2.42
N GLU A 110 16.25 2.39 -2.99
CA GLU A 110 16.54 3.60 -2.24
C GLU A 110 15.53 3.84 -1.11
N LEU A 111 14.27 3.46 -1.30
CA LEU A 111 13.24 3.57 -0.27
C LEU A 111 13.39 2.52 0.83
N ILE A 112 13.89 1.32 0.54
CA ILE A 112 14.28 0.32 1.55
C ILE A 112 15.24 0.97 2.56
N GLU A 113 16.33 1.57 2.06
CA GLU A 113 17.33 2.24 2.91
C GLU A 113 16.73 3.44 3.68
N LYS A 114 15.94 4.28 3.00
CA LYS A 114 15.41 5.53 3.58
C LYS A 114 14.32 5.31 4.62
N THR A 115 13.59 4.19 4.54
CA THR A 115 12.50 3.84 5.45
C THR A 115 12.94 2.85 6.54
N GLY A 116 14.16 2.33 6.44
CA GLY A 116 14.72 1.36 7.38
C GLY A 116 14.14 -0.04 7.21
N ALA A 117 13.71 -0.39 5.99
CA ALA A 117 13.17 -1.70 5.70
C ALA A 117 14.25 -2.78 5.77
N SER A 118 13.95 -3.94 6.36
CA SER A 118 14.87 -5.08 6.40
C SER A 118 14.17 -6.40 6.11
N PHE A 119 14.94 -7.42 5.71
CA PHE A 119 14.41 -8.76 5.48
C PHE A 119 13.73 -9.33 6.74
N GLU A 120 14.30 -9.06 7.91
CA GLU A 120 13.84 -9.60 9.20
C GLU A 120 12.58 -8.91 9.73
N THR A 121 12.38 -7.63 9.40
CA THR A 121 11.36 -6.80 10.06
C THR A 121 10.39 -6.09 9.12
N GLY A 122 10.60 -6.19 7.80
CA GLY A 122 9.86 -5.40 6.84
C GLY A 122 10.06 -3.91 7.12
N THR A 123 9.00 -3.11 7.04
CA THR A 123 9.05 -1.67 7.30
C THR A 123 8.01 -1.27 8.32
N SER A 124 8.40 -0.46 9.32
CA SER A 124 7.46 0.04 10.32
C SER A 124 6.70 1.29 9.88
N VAL A 125 5.51 1.51 10.44
CA VAL A 125 4.77 2.79 10.27
C VAL A 125 5.63 4.00 10.62
N LYS A 126 6.46 3.91 11.67
CA LYS A 126 7.37 4.99 12.05
C LYS A 126 8.42 5.27 10.96
N GLY A 127 8.97 4.24 10.33
CA GLY A 127 9.93 4.37 9.24
C GLY A 127 9.34 5.12 8.04
N ILE A 128 8.17 4.70 7.59
CA ILE A 128 7.41 5.38 6.52
C ILE A 128 7.07 6.83 6.93
N ALA A 129 6.50 7.03 8.12
CA ALA A 129 6.08 8.35 8.57
C ALA A 129 7.25 9.33 8.68
N ASN A 130 8.37 8.90 9.27
CA ASN A 130 9.58 9.72 9.39
C ASN A 130 10.15 10.11 8.03
N TYR A 131 10.10 9.21 7.05
CA TYR A 131 10.54 9.52 5.70
C TYR A 131 9.72 10.65 5.08
N PHE A 132 8.38 10.56 5.10
CA PHE A 132 7.51 11.60 4.56
C PHE A 132 7.56 12.92 5.36
N LEU A 133 7.69 12.84 6.69
CA LEU A 133 7.94 14.03 7.54
C LEU A 133 9.25 14.72 7.14
N GLY A 134 10.30 13.96 6.85
CA GLY A 134 11.59 14.47 6.37
C GLY A 134 11.50 15.19 5.02
N LEU A 135 10.48 14.89 4.21
CA LEU A 135 10.16 15.61 2.96
C LEU A 135 9.36 16.90 3.20
N GLY A 136 8.97 17.20 4.44
CA GLY A 136 8.14 18.35 4.80
C GLY A 136 6.64 18.15 4.53
N TRP A 137 6.18 16.90 4.41
CA TRP A 137 4.77 16.60 4.14
C TRP A 137 3.95 16.59 5.43
N ASN A 138 2.63 16.75 5.31
CA ASN A 138 1.73 16.61 6.45
C ASN A 138 1.40 15.12 6.63
N VAL A 139 2.02 14.48 7.62
CA VAL A 139 1.82 13.06 7.89
C VAL A 139 0.93 12.89 9.10
N GLN A 140 -0.16 12.13 8.93
CA GLN A 140 -0.99 11.68 10.03
C GLN A 140 -0.87 10.16 10.17
N THR A 141 -0.68 9.69 11.39
CA THR A 141 -0.66 8.26 11.71
C THR A 141 -1.57 7.98 12.88
N ASN A 142 -2.10 6.77 12.98
CA ASN A 142 -2.89 6.34 14.13
C ASN A 142 -2.03 5.71 15.26
N LEU A 143 -0.70 5.90 15.25
CA LEU A 143 0.18 5.35 16.28
C LEU A 143 0.06 6.05 17.64
N ASP A 144 -0.11 7.37 17.65
CA ASP A 144 0.18 8.16 18.85
C ASP A 144 -1.02 8.90 19.47
N LYS A 145 -2.21 8.95 18.82
CA LYS A 145 -3.41 9.62 19.39
C LYS A 145 -4.69 9.64 18.56
N TRP A 146 -4.69 9.12 17.34
CA TRP A 146 -5.94 8.98 16.60
C TRP A 146 -6.52 7.61 16.95
N GLN A 147 -7.67 7.62 17.63
CA GLN A 147 -8.38 6.39 18.02
C GLN A 147 -8.41 5.45 16.81
N PRO A 148 -7.98 4.18 16.94
CA PRO A 148 -8.20 3.22 15.88
C PRO A 148 -9.71 3.24 15.58
N PHE A 149 -10.07 3.19 14.30
CA PHE A 149 -11.49 3.07 13.95
C PHE A 149 -12.05 1.85 14.67
N GLU A 150 -12.91 2.09 15.66
CA GLU A 150 -13.47 1.01 16.46
C GLU A 150 -14.38 0.11 15.61
N ASP A 151 -14.92 0.69 14.53
CA ASP A 151 -15.84 0.07 13.59
C ASP A 151 -15.52 0.39 12.12
N TYR A 152 -16.08 -0.44 11.22
CA TYR A 152 -15.95 -0.30 9.76
C TYR A 152 -16.49 1.03 9.23
N GLU A 153 -17.67 1.47 9.69
CA GLU A 153 -18.33 2.66 9.13
C GLU A 153 -17.52 3.95 9.33
N PRO A 154 -16.98 4.26 10.53
CA PRO A 154 -16.05 5.39 10.70
C PRO A 154 -14.82 5.31 9.78
N PHE A 155 -14.26 4.10 9.58
CA PHE A 155 -13.12 3.90 8.68
C PHE A 155 -13.49 4.17 7.23
N ALA A 156 -14.57 3.57 6.75
CA ALA A 156 -15.05 3.74 5.39
C ALA A 156 -15.36 5.21 5.09
N ASN A 157 -16.01 5.92 6.02
CA ASN A 157 -16.29 7.34 5.88
C ASN A 157 -15.02 8.19 5.77
N PHE A 158 -14.03 7.93 6.61
CA PHE A 158 -12.74 8.59 6.52
C PHE A 158 -12.04 8.32 5.18
N VAL A 159 -12.03 7.06 4.73
CA VAL A 159 -11.43 6.67 3.44
C VAL A 159 -12.08 7.44 2.32
N GLN A 160 -13.41 7.42 2.25
CA GLN A 160 -14.18 8.13 1.23
C GLN A 160 -13.92 9.63 1.25
N GLU A 161 -13.82 10.24 2.44
CA GLU A 161 -13.50 11.67 2.57
C GLU A 161 -12.11 11.99 2.03
N GLN A 162 -11.08 11.23 2.43
CA GLN A 162 -9.70 11.50 1.99
C GLN A 162 -9.51 11.26 0.50
N LEU A 163 -10.13 10.22 -0.07
CA LEU A 163 -10.07 9.97 -1.51
C LEU A 163 -10.74 11.11 -2.31
N LYS A 164 -11.86 11.67 -1.82
CA LYS A 164 -12.51 12.86 -2.44
C LYS A 164 -11.62 14.10 -2.41
N PHE A 165 -10.74 14.22 -1.42
CA PHE A 165 -9.72 15.28 -1.37
C PHE A 165 -8.45 14.95 -2.19
N GLY A 166 -8.40 13.79 -2.83
CA GLY A 166 -7.25 13.37 -3.64
C GLY A 166 -6.07 12.85 -2.81
N HIS A 167 -6.33 12.38 -1.58
CA HIS A 167 -5.30 11.85 -0.69
C HIS A 167 -5.29 10.31 -0.69
N PRO A 168 -4.20 9.66 -1.13
CA PRO A 168 -4.03 8.23 -0.96
C PRO A 168 -3.77 7.89 0.50
N ILE A 169 -4.16 6.68 0.91
CA ILE A 169 -4.05 6.23 2.30
C ILE A 169 -3.16 4.98 2.31
N MET A 170 -2.01 5.09 2.97
CA MET A 170 -1.14 3.93 3.20
C MET A 170 -1.69 3.13 4.39
N VAL A 171 -1.78 1.82 4.24
CA VAL A 171 -2.30 0.92 5.28
C VAL A 171 -1.31 -0.19 5.53
N GLU A 172 -1.01 -0.43 6.81
CA GLU A 172 -0.33 -1.62 7.31
C GLU A 172 -1.31 -2.49 8.09
N ASN A 173 -1.35 -3.78 7.77
CA ASN A 173 -2.07 -4.79 8.54
C ASN A 173 -1.06 -5.82 9.05
N VAL A 174 -0.99 -6.05 10.37
CA VAL A 174 0.00 -6.95 11.01
C VAL A 174 -0.56 -8.33 11.36
N PHE A 175 -1.69 -8.73 10.80
CA PHE A 175 -2.20 -10.08 10.97
C PHE A 175 -1.44 -11.08 10.06
N MET A 176 -0.87 -12.14 10.65
CA MET A 176 -0.21 -13.27 9.94
C MET A 176 0.89 -12.91 8.92
N GLY A 177 1.75 -11.93 9.22
CA GLY A 177 2.96 -11.70 8.41
C GLY A 177 3.21 -10.25 8.03
N GLY A 178 2.23 -9.36 8.22
CA GLY A 178 2.42 -7.93 7.96
C GLY A 178 2.38 -7.61 6.47
N HIS A 179 1.51 -6.70 6.05
CA HIS A 179 1.54 -6.23 4.67
C HIS A 179 1.13 -4.77 4.52
N TRP A 180 1.79 -4.10 3.57
CA TRP A 180 1.58 -2.71 3.21
C TRP A 180 0.80 -2.58 1.91
N ARG A 181 -0.20 -1.71 1.89
CA ARG A 181 -1.01 -1.40 0.70
C ARG A 181 -1.31 0.10 0.64
N VAL A 182 -1.77 0.57 -0.51
CA VAL A 182 -2.35 1.91 -0.64
C VAL A 182 -3.80 1.79 -1.07
N ILE A 183 -4.70 2.39 -0.30
CA ILE A 183 -6.10 2.54 -0.70
C ILE A 183 -6.18 3.75 -1.63
N ILE A 184 -6.69 3.51 -2.83
CA ILE A 184 -6.88 4.52 -3.88
C ILE A 184 -8.33 4.61 -4.34
N GLY A 185 -9.18 3.65 -3.97
CA GLY A 185 -10.59 3.54 -4.33
C GLY A 185 -11.28 2.41 -3.60
#